data_AF-A0A7K3S240-F1
#
_entry.id   AF-A0A7K3S240-F1
#
_cell.length_a   1.000
_cell.length_b   1.000
_cell.length_c   1.000
_cell.angle_alpha   90.00
_cell.angle_beta   90.00
_cell.angle_gamma   90.00
#
_symmetry.space_group_name_H-M   'P 1'
#
loop_
_entity.id
_entity.type
_entity.pdbx_description
1 polymer ?
#
loop_
_entity_poly.entity_id
_entity_poly.type
_entity_poly.pdbx_seq_one_letter_code
_entity_poly.pdbx_strand_id
1 'polypeptide(L)'
;HERARNIVASPLAGLDGSPAVSGWLAELDGLVCGSAAAASLSGRFLFALDDGRGDVDALGADVTLIAAGDSCLLRIGVADE
;
A
#
# COMPACT_ATOMS: atom_id res chain seq x y z
N HIS A 1 16.43 -12.35 11.03
CA HIS A 1 14.99 -12.30 11.37
C HIS A 1 14.30 -11.52 10.28
N GLU A 2 13.47 -12.22 9.51
CA GLU A 2 12.68 -11.70 8.40
C GLU A 2 11.86 -10.49 8.87
N ARG A 3 12.11 -9.32 8.26
CA ARG A 3 11.30 -8.14 8.49
C ARG A 3 10.24 -8.11 7.40
N ALA A 4 9.26 -9.00 7.49
CA ALA A 4 8.02 -8.81 6.74
C ALA A 4 7.53 -7.38 7.06
N ARG A 5 7.44 -6.54 6.04
CA ARG A 5 6.90 -5.18 6.17
C ARG A 5 5.39 -5.26 6.09
N ASN A 6 4.72 -4.41 6.85
CA ASN A 6 3.27 -4.37 6.83
C ASN A 6 2.84 -3.63 5.55
N ILE A 7 2.28 -4.39 4.62
CA ILE A 7 1.55 -3.86 3.46
C ILE A 7 0.09 -4.24 3.68
N VAL A 8 -0.81 -3.27 3.56
CA VAL A 8 -2.26 -3.48 3.56
C VAL A 8 -2.81 -3.09 2.19
N ALA A 9 -3.87 -3.77 1.78
CA ALA A 9 -4.55 -3.51 0.52
C ALA A 9 -6.06 -3.54 0.73
N SER A 10 -6.81 -2.77 -0.06
CA SER A 10 -8.28 -2.80 -0.06
C SER A 10 -8.79 -4.24 -0.18
N PRO A 11 -9.50 -4.78 0.83
CA PRO A 11 -9.81 -6.20 0.92
C PRO A 11 -10.71 -6.72 -0.21
N LEU A 12 -11.49 -5.85 -0.85
CA LEU A 12 -12.41 -6.21 -1.93
C LEU A 12 -11.91 -5.83 -3.33
N ALA A 13 -10.70 -5.28 -3.44
CA ALA A 13 -10.14 -4.80 -4.69
C ALA A 13 -10.20 -5.87 -5.79
N GLY A 14 -10.90 -5.56 -6.89
CA GLY A 14 -11.06 -6.45 -8.04
C GLY A 14 -12.09 -7.57 -7.87
N LEU A 15 -12.71 -7.73 -6.69
CA LEU A 15 -13.71 -8.79 -6.44
C LEU A 15 -15.14 -8.34 -6.73
N ASP A 16 -15.40 -7.03 -6.73
CA ASP A 16 -16.73 -6.44 -6.89
C ASP A 16 -16.80 -5.36 -8.00
N GLY A 17 -15.85 -5.41 -8.95
CA GLY A 17 -15.73 -4.43 -10.03
C GLY A 17 -14.93 -3.18 -9.66
N SER A 18 -14.44 -3.07 -8.42
CA SER A 18 -13.37 -2.13 -8.04
C SER A 18 -12.07 -2.39 -8.82
N PRO A 19 -11.20 -1.37 -8.94
CA PRO A 19 -9.84 -1.56 -9.43
C PRO A 19 -9.10 -2.66 -8.65
N ALA A 20 -8.45 -3.58 -9.37
CA ALA A 20 -7.59 -4.58 -8.74
C ALA A 20 -6.25 -3.96 -8.36
N VAL A 21 -5.83 -4.12 -7.11
CA VAL A 21 -4.50 -3.69 -6.62
C VAL A 21 -3.55 -4.86 -6.36
N SER A 22 -3.98 -6.10 -6.62
CA SER A 22 -3.19 -7.32 -6.36
C SER A 22 -1.88 -7.39 -7.15
N GLY A 23 -1.86 -6.83 -8.37
CA GLY A 23 -0.63 -6.69 -9.16
C GLY A 23 0.38 -5.76 -8.47
N TRP A 24 -0.08 -4.59 -8.02
CA TRP A 24 0.76 -3.65 -7.27
C TRP A 24 1.22 -4.24 -5.93
N LEU A 25 0.37 -5.01 -5.26
CA LEU A 25 0.72 -5.70 -4.02
C LEU A 25 1.91 -6.65 -4.21
N ALA A 26 1.85 -7.51 -5.23
CA ALA A 26 2.93 -8.45 -5.52
C ALA A 26 4.24 -7.74 -5.92
N GLU A 27 4.15 -6.67 -6.73
CA GLU A 27 5.31 -5.88 -7.13
C GLU A 27 5.94 -5.14 -5.95
N LEU A 28 5.13 -4.47 -5.13
CA LEU A 28 5.60 -3.76 -3.95
C LEU A 28 6.23 -4.71 -2.94
N ASP A 29 5.61 -5.86 -2.68
CA ASP A 29 6.17 -6.88 -1.78
C ASP A 29 7.56 -7.33 -2.25
N GLY A 30 7.71 -7.61 -3.56
CA GLY A 30 9.00 -7.95 -4.15
C GLY A 30 10.06 -6.85 -4.00
N LEU A 31 9.69 -5.59 -4.27
CA LEU A 31 10.58 -4.44 -4.13
C LEU A 31 11.01 -4.22 -2.67
N VAL A 32 10.07 -4.37 -1.74
CA VAL A 32 10.30 -4.18 -0.31
C VAL A 32 11.18 -5.30 0.25
N CYS A 33 10.89 -6.55 -0.10
CA CYS A 33 11.69 -7.71 0.30
C CYS A 33 13.11 -7.66 -0.28
N GLY A 34 13.27 -7.14 -1.51
CA GLY A 34 14.58 -7.01 -2.17
C GLY A 34 15.40 -5.78 -1.76
N SER A 35 14.85 -4.85 -0.99
CA SER A 35 15.50 -3.56 -0.71
C SER A 35 16.20 -3.53 0.66
N ALA A 36 17.53 -3.38 0.66
CA ALA A 36 18.31 -3.18 1.89
C ALA A 36 17.91 -1.89 2.63
N ALA A 37 17.54 -0.84 1.88
CA ALA A 37 17.03 0.40 2.47
C ALA A 37 15.66 0.16 3.14
N ALA A 38 14.74 -0.56 2.47
CA ALA A 38 13.45 -0.91 3.06
C ALA A 38 13.61 -1.82 4.29
N ALA A 39 14.60 -2.71 4.30
CA ALA A 39 14.93 -3.54 5.46
C ALA A 39 15.34 -2.71 6.69
N SER A 40 15.80 -1.46 6.52
CA SER A 40 16.20 -0.56 7.61
C SER A 40 15.04 0.23 8.25
N LEU A 41 13.86 0.31 7.61
CA LEU A 41 12.71 1.07 8.11
C LEU A 41 12.22 0.57 9.49
N SER A 42 11.43 1.40 10.19
CA SER A 42 10.78 1.00 11.45
C SER A 42 9.71 -0.09 11.21
N GLY A 43 9.52 -1.02 12.13
CA GLY A 43 8.41 -1.99 12.07
C GLY A 43 7.01 -1.34 12.09
N ARG A 44 6.92 -0.05 12.41
CA ARG A 44 5.70 0.76 12.30
C ARG A 44 5.46 1.35 10.91
N PHE A 45 6.44 1.25 10.00
CA PHE A 45 6.31 1.78 8.65
C PHE A 45 5.28 0.96 7.88
N LEU A 46 4.20 1.60 7.45
CA LEU A 46 3.05 0.99 6.81
C LEU A 46 2.92 1.47 5.36
N PHE A 47 2.74 0.51 4.45
CA PHE A 47 2.33 0.79 3.07
C PHE A 47 0.85 0.43 2.91
N ALA A 48 0.08 1.25 2.19
CA ALA A 48 -1.31 0.99 1.86
C ALA A 48 -1.56 1.06 0.35
N LEU A 49 -2.35 0.13 -0.16
CA LEU A 49 -2.85 0.09 -1.53
C LEU A 49 -4.37 0.19 -1.51
N ASP A 50 -4.89 1.36 -1.87
CA ASP A 50 -6.30 1.68 -1.89
C ASP A 50 -6.87 1.54 -3.31
N ASP A 51 -8.03 0.89 -3.46
CA ASP A 51 -8.71 0.72 -4.74
C ASP A 51 -9.48 1.98 -5.22
N GLY A 52 -9.36 3.09 -4.49
CA GLY A 52 -10.00 4.37 -4.77
C GLY A 52 -11.18 4.69 -3.84
N ARG A 53 -11.54 3.78 -2.93
CA ARG A 53 -12.68 3.95 -2.00
C ARG A 53 -12.30 4.57 -0.66
N GLY A 54 -11.01 4.62 -0.33
CA GLY A 54 -10.54 5.12 0.97
C GLY A 54 -10.71 4.14 2.13
N ASP A 55 -10.88 2.84 1.87
CA ASP A 55 -11.13 1.83 2.91
C ASP A 55 -9.88 1.48 3.72
N VAL A 56 -8.69 1.78 3.20
CA VAL A 56 -7.41 1.65 3.92
C VAL A 56 -6.76 3.00 4.23
N ASP A 57 -7.30 4.11 3.73
CA ASP A 57 -6.81 5.47 3.98
C ASP A 57 -6.76 5.78 5.49
N ALA A 58 -7.84 5.46 6.20
CA ALA A 58 -7.99 5.70 7.64
C ALA A 58 -6.96 4.97 8.52
N LEU A 59 -6.16 4.06 7.97
CA LEU A 59 -5.10 3.35 8.70
C LEU A 59 -3.86 4.22 8.93
N GLY A 60 -3.77 5.39 8.30
CA GLY A 60 -2.66 6.32 8.51
C GLY A 60 -1.31 5.75 8.05
N ALA A 61 -1.28 5.19 6.84
CA ALA A 61 -0.07 4.64 6.27
C ALA A 61 0.98 5.72 5.95
N ASP A 62 2.26 5.39 6.08
CA ASP A 62 3.37 6.28 5.72
C ASP A 62 3.46 6.50 4.20
N VAL A 63 3.04 5.50 3.42
CA VAL A 63 2.95 5.56 1.96
C VAL A 63 1.63 4.95 1.53
N THR A 64 0.83 5.69 0.76
CA THR A 64 -0.42 5.19 0.16
C THR A 64 -0.38 5.31 -1.35
N LEU A 65 -0.71 4.24 -2.08
CA LEU A 65 -1.11 4.31 -3.48
C LEU A 65 -2.62 4.18 -3.56
N ILE A 66 -3.29 5.10 -4.26
CA ILE A 66 -4.76 5.12 -4.41
C ILE A 66 -5.08 4.99 -5.90
N ALA A 67 -5.85 3.98 -6.29
CA ALA A 67 -6.25 3.80 -7.68
C ALA A 67 -7.15 4.94 -8.17
N ALA A 68 -6.86 5.45 -9.36
CA ALA A 68 -7.56 6.57 -9.98
C ALA A 68 -7.62 6.38 -11.50
N GLY A 69 -8.60 5.59 -11.97
CA GLY A 69 -8.73 5.23 -13.39
C GLY A 69 -7.52 4.43 -13.87
N ASP A 70 -6.88 4.88 -14.94
CA ASP A 70 -5.66 4.27 -15.50
C ASP A 70 -4.37 4.72 -14.78
N SER A 71 -4.50 5.44 -13.67
CA SER A 71 -3.39 6.00 -12.89
C SER A 71 -3.54 5.73 -11.40
N CYS A 72 -2.57 6.17 -10.61
CA CYS A 72 -2.67 6.17 -9.16
C CYS A 72 -2.19 7.49 -8.57
N LEU A 73 -2.73 7.84 -7.41
CA LEU A 73 -2.21 8.89 -6.55
C LEU A 73 -1.21 8.27 -5.57
N LEU A 74 -0.06 8.89 -5.41
CA LEU A 74 0.91 8.57 -4.37
C LEU A 74 0.83 9.62 -3.27
N ARG A 75 0.60 9.16 -2.04
CA ARG A 75 0.67 10.00 -0.84
C ARG A 75 1.79 9.52 0.08
N ILE A 76 2.48 10.47 0.68
CA ILE A 76 3.52 10.26 1.67
C ILE A 76 3.09 10.96 2.96
N GLY A 77 3.13 10.24 4.07
CA GLY A 77 2.64 10.68 5.36
C GLY A 77 1.18 10.34 5.60
N VAL A 78 0.79 10.43 6.88
CA VAL A 78 -0.60 10.32 7.32
C VAL A 78 -1.43 11.43 6.67
N ALA A 79 -2.68 11.12 6.30
CA ALA A 79 -3.63 12.16 5.91
C ALA A 79 -3.75 13.18 7.06
N ASP A 80 -3.73 14.48 6.74
CA ASP A 80 -4.00 15.52 7.74
C ASP A 80 -5.39 15.25 8.37
N GLU A 81 -5.48 15.28 9.71
CA GLU A 81 -6.76 15.20 10.45
C GLU A 81 -7.73 16.32 10.05
#